data_AF-A0A101HG89-F1
#
_entry.id   AF-A0A101HG89-F1
#
_cell.length_a   1.000
_cell.length_b   1.000
_cell.length_c   1.000
_cell.angle_alpha   90.00
_cell.angle_beta   90.00
_cell.angle_gamma   90.00
#
_symmetry.space_group_name_H-M   'P 1'
#
loop_
_entity.id
_entity.type
_entity.pdbx_description
1 polymer ?
#
loop_
_entity_poly.entity_id
_entity_poly.type
_entity_poly.pdbx_seq_one_letter_code
_entity_poly.pdbx_strand_id
1 'polypeptide(L)'
;MEIESDKVNFVGTDGLRLSRQIIELETGSEESKSLLVPVKAMQELAYIISEVAGEESTVELFLIKDRNQVLFRVGDVDLTSRLIDGEFPEYRQIIPTGFNTQCDIKRSDFLDSLKVTNIIARSVLGNKIILEIDSKENSITMSASQSDVGSNKSTFNGEISGENLKIAFSSRLLTDVLNHLQTEDIIFECSEPVKPGVFKIKDDESFIHLVMPMMI
;
A
#
# COMPACT_ATOMS: atom_id res chain seq x y z
N MET A 1 -3.76 -13.97 -2.90
CA MET A 1 -2.40 -14.54 -2.83
C MET A 1 -2.19 -15.35 -4.08
N GLU A 2 -1.21 -15.02 -4.90
CA GLU A 2 -0.91 -15.72 -6.16
C GLU A 2 0.46 -16.38 -6.03
N ILE A 3 0.49 -17.70 -6.06
CA ILE A 3 1.71 -18.51 -6.03
C ILE A 3 2.17 -18.71 -7.48
N GLU A 4 3.40 -18.30 -7.76
CA GLU A 4 4.13 -18.57 -9.00
C GLU A 4 5.33 -19.49 -8.67
N SER A 5 6.10 -19.92 -9.67
CA SER A 5 7.15 -20.94 -9.49
C SER A 5 8.25 -20.54 -8.50
N ASP A 6 8.56 -19.24 -8.38
CA ASP A 6 9.68 -18.71 -7.61
C ASP A 6 9.28 -17.60 -6.64
N LYS A 7 7.99 -17.26 -6.57
CA LYS A 7 7.50 -16.13 -5.76
C LYS A 7 6.02 -16.24 -5.43
N VAL A 8 5.60 -15.46 -4.45
CA VAL A 8 4.21 -15.27 -4.05
C VAL A 8 3.86 -13.78 -4.12
N ASN A 9 2.79 -13.46 -4.83
CA ASN A 9 2.20 -12.13 -4.83
C ASN A 9 1.08 -12.08 -3.78
N PHE A 10 1.25 -11.26 -2.75
CA PHE A 10 0.19 -10.86 -1.84
C PHE A 10 -0.47 -9.61 -2.37
N VAL A 11 -1.78 -9.68 -2.63
CA VAL A 11 -2.55 -8.57 -3.18
C VAL A 11 -3.80 -8.37 -2.33
N GLY A 12 -4.08 -7.12 -1.97
CA GLY A 12 -5.28 -6.74 -1.23
C GLY A 12 -5.84 -5.42 -1.73
N THR A 13 -7.17 -5.32 -1.84
CA THR A 13 -7.87 -4.11 -2.26
C THR A 13 -9.21 -3.99 -1.54
N ASP A 14 -9.65 -2.75 -1.33
CA ASP A 14 -11.00 -2.39 -0.88
C ASP A 14 -11.76 -1.57 -1.93
N GLY A 15 -11.22 -1.49 -3.16
CA GLY A 15 -11.76 -0.69 -4.27
C GLY A 15 -11.32 0.78 -4.28
N LEU A 16 -10.83 1.32 -3.15
CA LEU A 16 -10.29 2.69 -3.06
C LEU A 16 -8.77 2.72 -3.02
N ARG A 17 -8.15 1.60 -2.66
CA ARG A 17 -6.71 1.40 -2.67
C ARG A 17 -6.36 -0.05 -3.01
N LEU A 18 -5.12 -0.27 -3.40
CA LEU A 18 -4.57 -1.60 -3.63
C LEU A 18 -3.15 -1.68 -3.08
N SER A 19 -2.81 -2.73 -2.35
CA SER A 19 -1.43 -3.09 -2.02
C SER A 19 -1.04 -4.36 -2.73
N ARG A 20 0.20 -4.41 -3.23
CA ARG A 20 0.84 -5.66 -3.63
C ARG A 20 2.24 -5.75 -3.03
N GLN A 21 2.54 -6.90 -2.46
CA GLN A 21 3.86 -7.31 -2.02
C GLN A 21 4.26 -8.59 -2.73
N ILE A 22 5.45 -8.64 -3.31
CA ILE A 22 6.07 -9.86 -3.83
C ILE A 22 7.01 -10.40 -2.77
N ILE A 23 6.99 -11.71 -2.56
CA ILE A 23 7.96 -12.41 -1.72
C ILE A 23 8.54 -13.56 -2.53
N GLU A 24 9.87 -13.66 -2.62
CA GLU A 24 10.53 -14.78 -3.28
C GLU A 24 10.38 -16.06 -2.46
N LEU A 25 10.23 -17.20 -3.14
CA LEU A 25 10.14 -18.52 -2.53
C LEU A 25 11.52 -19.16 -2.47
N GLU A 26 11.98 -19.55 -1.29
CA GLU A 26 13.27 -20.23 -1.12
C GLU A 26 13.33 -21.59 -1.83
N THR A 27 12.23 -22.34 -1.79
CA THR A 27 12.14 -23.71 -2.33
C THR A 27 11.37 -23.79 -3.66
N GLY A 28 10.87 -22.65 -4.15
CA GLY A 28 9.97 -22.58 -5.29
C GLY A 28 8.64 -23.30 -5.07
N SER A 29 7.80 -23.33 -6.11
CA SER A 29 6.55 -24.07 -6.13
C SER A 29 6.43 -24.89 -7.40
N GLU A 30 5.94 -26.13 -7.27
CA GLU A 30 5.67 -27.01 -8.41
C GLU A 30 4.42 -26.57 -9.21
N GLU A 31 3.53 -25.80 -8.58
CA GLU A 31 2.25 -25.40 -9.17
C GLU A 31 2.00 -23.90 -8.99
N SER A 32 1.60 -23.23 -10.07
CA SER A 32 1.06 -21.87 -9.97
C SER A 32 -0.41 -21.92 -9.56
N LYS A 33 -0.79 -21.12 -8.56
CA LYS A 33 -2.18 -21.08 -8.08
C LYS A 33 -2.56 -19.74 -7.46
N SER A 34 -3.77 -19.26 -7.78
CA SER A 34 -4.38 -18.12 -7.09
C SER A 34 -5.30 -18.60 -5.96
N LEU A 35 -5.17 -17.95 -4.80
CA LEU A 35 -5.84 -18.28 -3.56
C LEU A 35 -6.45 -17.02 -2.95
N LEU A 36 -7.75 -17.07 -2.64
CA LEU A 36 -8.44 -16.07 -1.84
C LEU A 36 -8.43 -16.47 -0.37
N VAL A 37 -7.54 -15.86 0.40
CA VAL A 37 -7.42 -16.11 1.84
C VAL A 37 -8.20 -15.04 2.60
N PRO A 38 -9.06 -15.40 3.57
CA PRO A 38 -9.75 -14.42 4.41
C PRO A 38 -8.79 -13.49 5.15
N VAL A 39 -9.11 -12.20 5.21
CA VAL A 39 -8.29 -11.17 5.88
C VAL A 39 -7.98 -11.55 7.33
N LYS A 40 -8.96 -12.09 8.06
CA LYS A 40 -8.75 -12.52 9.46
C LYS A 40 -7.67 -13.59 9.60
N ALA A 41 -7.58 -14.52 8.64
CA ALA A 41 -6.54 -15.56 8.67
C ALA A 41 -5.15 -14.97 8.39
N MET A 42 -5.05 -13.99 7.48
CA MET A 42 -3.79 -13.29 7.23
C MET A 42 -3.35 -12.43 8.42
N GLN A 43 -4.30 -11.78 9.11
CA GLN A 43 -4.02 -11.04 10.33
C GLN A 43 -3.52 -11.96 11.45
N GLU A 44 -4.16 -13.12 11.62
CA GLU A 44 -3.73 -14.09 12.62
C GLU A 44 -2.36 -14.69 12.28
N LEU A 45 -2.09 -14.96 11.01
CA LEU A 45 -0.76 -15.38 10.56
C LEU A 45 0.29 -14.34 10.91
N ALA A 46 0.03 -13.07 10.62
CA ALA A 46 0.95 -11.97 10.95
C ALA A 46 1.21 -11.88 12.46
N TYR A 47 0.17 -12.07 13.29
CA TYR A 47 0.31 -12.10 14.74
C TYR A 47 1.15 -13.29 15.22
N ILE A 48 0.90 -14.50 14.73
CA ILE A 48 1.68 -15.70 15.05
C ILE A 48 3.15 -15.50 14.69
N ILE A 49 3.43 -14.96 13.50
CA ILE A 49 4.81 -14.66 13.07
C ILE A 49 5.46 -13.68 14.06
N SER A 50 4.78 -12.60 14.46
CA SER A 50 5.37 -11.63 15.40
C SER A 50 5.66 -12.18 16.80
N GLU A 51 4.96 -13.22 17.24
CA GLU A 51 5.12 -13.80 18.57
C GLU A 51 6.09 -14.99 18.59
N VAL A 52 6.15 -15.76 17.50
CA VAL A 52 6.81 -17.08 17.48
C VAL A 52 8.03 -17.11 16.56
N ALA A 53 8.05 -16.32 15.48
CA ALA A 53 9.12 -16.36 14.50
C ALA A 53 10.35 -15.55 14.98
N GLY A 54 11.54 -16.17 14.87
CA GLY A 54 12.82 -15.46 14.92
C GLY A 54 13.27 -15.00 13.53
N GLU A 55 14.40 -14.31 13.46
CA GLU A 55 14.94 -13.75 12.19
C GLU A 55 15.16 -14.81 11.08
N GLU A 56 15.52 -16.04 11.45
CA GLU A 56 15.75 -17.15 10.50
C GLU A 56 14.55 -18.11 10.38
N SER A 57 13.38 -17.75 10.92
CA SER A 57 12.20 -18.60 10.83
C SER A 57 11.54 -18.52 9.46
N THR A 58 11.16 -19.67 8.92
CA THR A 58 10.42 -19.77 7.67
C THR A 58 8.93 -20.00 7.94
N VAL A 59 8.11 -19.63 6.96
CA VAL A 59 6.67 -19.93 6.95
C VAL A 59 6.43 -20.98 5.87
N GLU A 60 6.06 -22.19 6.29
CA GLU A 60 5.71 -23.24 5.34
C GLU A 60 4.24 -23.11 4.95
N LEU A 61 3.95 -23.33 3.66
CA LEU A 61 2.61 -23.21 3.09
C LEU A 61 2.17 -24.53 2.48
N PHE A 62 1.04 -25.04 2.95
CA PHE A 62 0.44 -26.28 2.47
C PHE A 62 -0.96 -26.02 1.92
N LEU A 63 -1.20 -26.51 0.70
CA LEU A 63 -2.52 -26.45 0.08
C LEU A 63 -3.25 -27.77 0.25
N ILE A 64 -4.37 -27.76 0.99
CA ILE A 64 -5.20 -28.94 1.21
C ILE A 64 -6.30 -28.94 0.15
N LYS A 65 -5.97 -29.49 -1.03
CA LYS A 65 -6.82 -29.44 -2.25
C LYS A 65 -8.23 -29.97 -2.00
N ASP A 66 -8.38 -31.10 -1.31
CA ASP A 66 -9.67 -31.76 -1.09
C ASP A 66 -10.62 -30.99 -0.17
N ARG A 67 -10.13 -29.98 0.56
CA ARG A 67 -10.91 -29.24 1.56
C ARG A 67 -11.03 -27.76 1.27
N ASN A 68 -10.51 -27.28 0.14
CA ASN A 68 -10.42 -25.85 -0.17
C ASN A 68 -9.82 -25.04 0.99
N GLN A 69 -8.70 -25.55 1.55
CA GLN A 69 -8.04 -24.98 2.71
C GLN A 69 -6.57 -24.70 2.42
N VAL A 70 -6.04 -23.71 3.13
CA VAL A 70 -4.60 -23.44 3.23
C VAL A 70 -4.18 -23.63 4.69
N LEU A 71 -3.02 -24.25 4.89
CA LEU A 71 -2.35 -24.35 6.16
C LEU A 71 -1.03 -23.59 6.08
N PHE A 72 -0.81 -22.71 7.04
CA PHE A 72 0.45 -22.03 7.28
C PHE A 72 1.08 -22.62 8.52
N ARG A 73 2.36 -23.01 8.44
CA ARG A 73 3.12 -23.50 9.58
C ARG A 73 4.26 -22.55 9.89
N VAL A 74 4.36 -22.17 11.15
CA VAL A 74 5.41 -21.29 11.70
C VAL A 74 5.98 -21.98 12.93
N GLY A 75 7.16 -22.58 12.81
CA GLY A 75 7.70 -23.45 13.86
C GLY A 75 6.73 -24.60 14.19
N ASP A 76 6.32 -24.69 15.46
CA ASP A 76 5.38 -25.71 15.95
C ASP A 76 3.89 -25.30 15.86
N VAL A 77 3.58 -24.15 15.25
CA VAL A 77 2.22 -23.61 15.17
C VAL A 77 1.63 -23.80 13.77
N ASP A 78 0.50 -24.53 13.70
CA ASP A 78 -0.28 -24.73 12.47
C ASP A 78 -1.54 -23.84 12.46
N LEU A 79 -1.62 -22.92 11.50
CA LEU A 79 -2.80 -22.11 11.22
C LEU A 79 -3.50 -22.61 9.96
N THR A 80 -4.71 -23.14 10.10
CA THR A 80 -5.53 -23.57 8.96
C THR A 80 -6.68 -22.61 8.70
N SER A 81 -6.89 -22.24 7.43
CA SER A 81 -8.00 -21.38 7.01
C SER A 81 -8.73 -21.95 5.79
N ARG A 82 -10.05 -21.77 5.75
CA ARG A 82 -10.84 -22.02 4.54
C ARG A 82 -10.59 -20.89 3.54
N LEU A 83 -10.42 -21.27 2.28
CA LEU A 83 -10.34 -20.33 1.18
C LEU A 83 -11.74 -19.78 0.85
N ILE A 84 -11.77 -18.58 0.31
CA ILE A 84 -12.99 -17.97 -0.22
C ILE A 84 -13.20 -18.47 -1.65
N ASP A 85 -14.42 -18.89 -1.96
CA ASP A 85 -14.79 -19.24 -3.33
C ASP A 85 -14.95 -17.96 -4.17
N GLY A 86 -14.29 -17.93 -5.32
CA GLY A 86 -14.35 -16.82 -6.27
C GLY A 86 -13.01 -16.50 -6.91
N GLU A 87 -13.00 -15.44 -7.71
CA GLU A 87 -11.82 -14.93 -8.37
C GLU A 87 -11.48 -13.52 -7.84
N PHE A 88 -10.19 -13.26 -7.67
CA PHE A 88 -9.74 -11.91 -7.36
C PHE A 88 -9.83 -11.04 -8.61
N PRO A 89 -10.20 -9.75 -8.51
CA PRO A 89 -10.25 -8.86 -9.68
C PRO A 89 -8.91 -8.75 -10.41
N GLU A 90 -8.97 -8.57 -11.73
CA GLU A 90 -7.81 -8.29 -12.60
C GLU A 90 -7.13 -6.97 -12.23
N TYR A 91 -6.19 -7.04 -11.28
CA TYR A 91 -5.58 -5.85 -10.70
C TYR A 91 -4.36 -5.33 -11.47
N ARG A 92 -3.72 -6.18 -12.29
CA ARG A 92 -2.50 -5.79 -13.02
C ARG A 92 -2.76 -4.63 -14.00
N GLN A 93 -3.99 -4.54 -14.52
CA GLN A 93 -4.42 -3.49 -15.44
C GLN A 93 -4.62 -2.12 -14.77
N ILE A 94 -4.82 -2.08 -13.45
CA ILE A 94 -5.02 -0.81 -12.72
C ILE A 94 -3.73 -0.21 -12.18
N ILE A 95 -2.62 -0.97 -12.19
CA ILE A 95 -1.29 -0.49 -11.83
C ILE A 95 -0.77 0.38 -12.98
N PRO A 96 -0.55 1.70 -12.77
CA PRO A 96 0.03 2.54 -13.81
C PRO A 96 1.45 2.09 -14.16
N THR A 97 1.78 2.04 -15.45
CA THR A 97 3.10 1.64 -15.94
C THR A 97 4.05 2.82 -16.18
N GLY A 98 3.61 4.04 -15.87
CA GLY A 98 4.39 5.26 -16.07
C GLY A 98 3.81 6.46 -15.31
N PHE A 99 4.59 7.52 -15.23
CA PHE A 99 4.27 8.72 -14.46
C PHE A 99 4.64 9.98 -15.24
N ASN A 100 3.92 11.07 -14.99
CA ASN A 100 4.30 12.41 -15.44
C ASN A 100 4.93 13.21 -14.30
N THR A 101 4.68 12.81 -13.06
CA THR A 101 5.26 13.39 -11.84
C THR A 101 5.76 12.26 -10.96
N GLN A 102 7.04 12.31 -10.57
CA GLN A 102 7.63 11.44 -9.55
C GLN A 102 8.25 12.31 -8.46
N CYS A 103 8.06 11.91 -7.19
CA CYS A 103 8.62 12.57 -6.02
C CYS A 103 9.33 11.54 -5.15
N ASP A 104 10.64 11.70 -4.98
CA ASP A 104 11.42 10.97 -4.00
C ASP A 104 11.41 11.78 -2.69
N ILE A 105 10.84 11.19 -1.64
CA ILE A 105 10.50 11.90 -0.41
C ILE A 105 10.80 11.07 0.83
N LYS A 106 11.18 11.76 1.90
CA LYS A 106 11.28 11.15 3.22
C LYS A 106 9.89 10.80 3.73
N ARG A 107 9.71 9.54 4.11
CA ARG A 107 8.46 9.05 4.70
C ARG A 107 8.05 9.85 5.94
N SER A 108 9.03 10.24 6.77
CA SER A 108 8.81 11.04 7.98
C SER A 108 8.17 12.38 7.68
N ASP A 109 8.67 13.08 6.66
CA ASP A 109 8.26 14.45 6.34
C ASP A 109 6.81 14.46 5.81
N PHE A 110 6.47 13.46 4.97
CA PHE A 110 5.10 13.24 4.54
C PHE A 110 4.19 12.92 5.73
N LEU A 111 4.58 11.98 6.59
CA LEU A 111 3.79 11.62 7.78
C LEU A 111 3.55 12.82 8.70
N ASP A 112 4.55 13.66 8.93
CA ASP A 112 4.43 14.84 9.76
C ASP A 112 3.53 15.91 9.12
N SER A 113 3.64 16.11 7.81
CA SER A 113 2.73 16.99 7.05
C SER A 113 1.28 16.50 7.08
N LEU A 114 1.08 15.18 6.98
CA LEU A 114 -0.22 14.54 7.19
C LEU A 114 -0.75 14.78 8.59
N LYS A 115 0.05 14.60 9.66
CA LYS A 115 -0.40 14.84 11.04
C LYS A 115 -0.96 16.26 11.21
N VAL A 116 -0.25 17.26 10.67
CA VAL A 116 -0.67 18.68 10.73
C VAL A 116 -1.97 18.92 9.96
N THR A 117 -2.03 18.48 8.71
CA THR A 117 -3.21 18.72 7.84
C THR A 117 -4.44 17.90 8.25
N ASN A 118 -4.24 16.73 8.85
CA ASN A 118 -5.30 15.85 9.29
C ASN A 118 -6.12 16.40 10.48
N ILE A 119 -5.61 17.42 11.18
CA ILE A 119 -6.38 18.17 12.20
C ILE A 119 -7.65 18.75 11.60
N ILE A 120 -7.57 19.31 10.39
CA ILE A 120 -8.72 19.86 9.65
C ILE A 120 -9.36 18.79 8.77
N ALA A 121 -8.56 17.95 8.10
CA ALA A 121 -9.07 16.98 7.14
C ALA A 121 -10.11 16.03 7.74
N ARG A 122 -9.99 15.65 9.03
CA ARG A 122 -10.99 14.81 9.73
C ARG A 122 -12.40 15.39 9.73
N SER A 123 -12.53 16.71 9.61
CA SER A 123 -13.80 17.42 9.53
C SER A 123 -14.27 17.63 8.08
N VAL A 124 -13.44 17.30 7.09
CA VAL A 124 -13.78 17.35 5.66
C VAL A 124 -14.38 16.01 5.23
N LEU A 125 -15.39 16.05 4.37
CA LEU A 125 -16.03 14.84 3.83
C LEU A 125 -14.97 13.91 3.19
N GLY A 126 -14.96 12.64 3.62
CA GLY A 126 -14.02 11.63 3.13
C GLY A 126 -12.57 11.83 3.58
N ASN A 127 -12.32 12.71 4.56
CA ASN A 127 -11.00 13.08 5.03
C ASN A 127 -10.12 13.69 3.93
N LYS A 128 -10.74 14.45 3.02
CA LYS A 128 -10.07 14.98 1.83
C LYS A 128 -8.92 15.93 2.20
N ILE A 129 -7.76 15.68 1.60
CA ILE A 129 -6.59 16.56 1.58
C ILE A 129 -6.17 16.81 0.14
N ILE A 130 -5.66 18.01 -0.13
CA ILE A 130 -5.10 18.39 -1.42
C ILE A 130 -3.58 18.35 -1.31
N LEU A 131 -2.93 17.60 -2.21
CA LEU A 131 -1.51 17.65 -2.50
C LEU A 131 -1.28 18.58 -3.70
N GLU A 132 -0.45 19.60 -3.51
CA GLU A 132 0.08 20.47 -4.55
C GLU A 132 1.59 20.24 -4.63
N ILE A 133 2.06 19.72 -5.77
CA ILE A 133 3.44 19.35 -6.05
C ILE A 133 3.98 20.37 -7.06
N ASP A 134 5.03 21.09 -6.68
CA ASP A 134 5.72 22.06 -7.52
C ASP A 134 7.12 21.54 -7.85
N SER A 135 7.32 21.13 -9.11
CA SER A 135 8.59 20.55 -9.57
C SER A 135 9.70 21.58 -9.74
N LYS A 136 9.38 22.88 -9.88
CA LYS A 136 10.39 23.93 -9.98
C LYS A 136 10.97 24.27 -8.61
N GLU A 137 10.11 24.31 -7.60
CA GLU A 137 10.50 24.64 -6.22
C GLU A 137 10.90 23.39 -5.41
N ASN A 138 10.80 22.18 -5.98
CA ASN A 138 11.04 20.91 -5.27
C ASN A 138 10.25 20.81 -3.96
N SER A 139 8.99 21.25 -4.00
CA SER A 139 8.15 21.37 -2.81
C SER A 139 6.81 20.68 -2.97
N ILE A 140 6.33 20.10 -1.87
CA ILE A 140 5.05 19.42 -1.77
C ILE A 140 4.27 20.10 -0.66
N THR A 141 3.13 20.65 -1.03
CA THR A 141 2.19 21.30 -0.12
C THR A 141 1.00 20.40 0.10
N MET A 142 0.69 20.13 1.36
CA MET A 142 -0.54 19.47 1.79
C MET A 142 -1.47 20.50 2.40
N SER A 143 -2.76 20.45 2.06
CA SER A 143 -3.75 21.36 2.63
C SER A 143 -5.13 20.70 2.84
N ALA A 144 -5.85 21.21 3.83
CA ALA A 144 -7.24 20.89 4.10
C ALA A 144 -7.99 22.15 4.55
N SER A 145 -9.25 22.27 4.16
CA SER A 145 -10.11 23.40 4.51
C SER A 145 -11.54 22.95 4.73
N GLN A 146 -12.17 23.44 5.80
CA GLN A 146 -13.57 23.23 6.13
C GLN A 146 -14.18 24.52 6.67
N SER A 147 -15.34 24.94 6.17
CA SER A 147 -15.91 26.29 6.42
C SER A 147 -15.99 26.66 7.91
N ASP A 148 -16.41 25.71 8.73
CA ASP A 148 -16.75 25.95 10.13
C ASP A 148 -15.57 25.65 11.09
N VAL A 149 -14.51 25.03 10.58
CA VAL A 149 -13.34 24.58 11.38
C VAL A 149 -12.08 25.37 11.02
N GLY A 150 -12.01 25.92 9.80
CA GLY A 150 -10.86 26.65 9.27
C GLY A 150 -10.05 25.83 8.27
N SER A 151 -8.80 26.23 8.08
CA SER A 151 -7.88 25.60 7.12
C SER A 151 -6.51 25.37 7.74
N ASN A 152 -5.82 24.32 7.30
CA ASN A 152 -4.43 24.09 7.64
C ASN A 152 -3.61 23.71 6.41
N LYS A 153 -2.35 24.09 6.40
CA LYS A 153 -1.40 23.83 5.32
C LYS A 153 -0.04 23.47 5.91
N SER A 154 0.62 22.50 5.31
CA SER A 154 2.00 22.13 5.63
C SER A 154 2.76 21.89 4.33
N THR A 155 4.02 22.27 4.28
CA THR A 155 4.88 22.13 3.11
C THR A 155 6.18 21.45 3.53
N PHE A 156 6.64 20.52 2.70
CA PHE A 156 7.91 19.83 2.85
C PHE A 156 8.59 19.68 1.49
N ASN A 157 9.87 19.36 1.48
CA ASN A 157 10.66 19.26 0.25
C ASN A 157 10.77 17.80 -0.20
N GLY A 158 10.98 17.61 -1.50
CA GLY A 158 11.25 16.31 -2.13
C GLY A 158 12.05 16.51 -3.40
N GLU A 159 12.72 15.47 -3.89
CA GLU A 159 13.30 15.49 -5.22
C GLU A 159 12.20 15.17 -6.23
N ILE A 160 11.81 16.17 -7.03
CA ILE A 160 10.67 16.06 -7.94
C ILE A 160 11.16 16.05 -9.38
N SER A 161 10.71 15.06 -10.14
CA SER A 161 10.92 14.99 -11.58
C SER A 161 9.58 15.02 -12.32
N GLY A 162 9.56 15.71 -13.45
CA GLY A 162 8.39 15.85 -14.31
C GLY A 162 7.52 17.08 -14.01
N GLU A 163 6.21 16.91 -14.12
CA GLU A 163 5.23 18.01 -14.14
C GLU A 163 4.71 18.40 -12.76
N ASN A 164 4.19 19.63 -12.65
CA ASN A 164 3.43 20.06 -11.47
C ASN A 164 2.14 19.25 -11.37
N LEU A 165 1.75 18.87 -10.16
CA LEU A 165 0.54 18.09 -9.92
C LEU A 165 -0.29 18.70 -8.80
N LYS A 166 -1.61 18.78 -9.02
CA LYS A 166 -2.58 19.07 -7.97
C LYS A 166 -3.61 17.95 -7.93
N ILE A 167 -3.65 17.24 -6.81
CA ILE A 167 -4.44 16.01 -6.64
C ILE A 167 -4.99 15.95 -5.22
N ALA A 168 -6.15 15.33 -5.04
CA ALA A 168 -6.72 15.14 -3.71
C ALA A 168 -6.79 13.66 -3.35
N PHE A 169 -6.60 13.36 -2.06
CA PHE A 169 -6.67 12.01 -1.51
C PHE A 169 -7.40 12.01 -0.18
N SER A 170 -7.83 10.84 0.27
CA SER A 170 -8.24 10.66 1.66
C SER A 170 -7.01 10.59 2.55
N SER A 171 -6.90 11.47 3.54
CA SER A 171 -5.78 11.46 4.50
C SER A 171 -5.65 10.14 5.24
N ARG A 172 -6.79 9.45 5.47
CA ARG A 172 -6.81 8.13 6.12
C ARG A 172 -6.06 7.09 5.28
N LEU A 173 -6.34 7.02 3.99
CA LEU A 173 -5.71 6.03 3.11
C LEU A 173 -4.20 6.27 2.99
N LEU A 174 -3.79 7.53 2.90
CA LEU A 174 -2.38 7.92 2.89
C LEU A 174 -1.67 7.61 4.23
N THR A 175 -2.32 7.91 5.35
CA THR A 175 -1.76 7.61 6.68
C THR A 175 -1.58 6.10 6.86
N ASP A 176 -2.55 5.30 6.40
CA ASP A 176 -2.50 3.85 6.53
C ASP A 176 -1.27 3.28 5.81
N VAL A 177 -1.00 3.63 4.55
CA VAL A 177 0.17 3.09 3.82
C VAL A 177 1.49 3.51 4.46
N LEU A 178 1.63 4.80 4.80
CA LEU A 178 2.88 5.32 5.33
C LEU A 178 3.24 4.74 6.71
N ASN A 179 2.23 4.36 7.52
CA ASN A 179 2.47 3.69 8.80
C ASN A 179 2.91 2.23 8.65
N HIS A 180 2.58 1.56 7.54
CA HIS A 180 3.01 0.18 7.29
C HIS A 180 4.38 0.08 6.62
N LEU A 181 4.82 1.16 5.97
CA LEU A 181 6.16 1.25 5.40
C LEU A 181 7.22 1.44 6.49
N GLN A 182 8.23 0.57 6.51
CA GLN A 182 9.36 0.63 7.45
C GLN A 182 10.63 1.23 6.81
N THR A 183 10.51 1.83 5.62
CA THR A 183 11.58 2.52 4.90
C THR A 183 11.70 4.00 5.33
N GLU A 184 12.89 4.57 5.17
CA GLU A 184 13.14 6.01 5.32
C GLU A 184 12.61 6.80 4.11
N ASP A 185 12.91 6.32 2.91
CA ASP A 185 12.59 6.98 1.65
C ASP A 185 11.51 6.22 0.87
N ILE A 186 10.60 6.98 0.27
CA ILE A 186 9.52 6.45 -0.56
C ILE A 186 9.47 7.23 -1.87
N ILE A 187 8.90 6.60 -2.88
CA ILE A 187 8.62 7.22 -4.16
C ILE A 187 7.11 7.38 -4.28
N PHE A 188 6.66 8.61 -4.55
CA PHE A 188 5.30 8.88 -4.99
C PHE A 188 5.30 9.18 -6.50
N GLU A 189 4.47 8.47 -7.25
CA GLU A 189 4.30 8.64 -8.68
C GLU A 189 2.84 8.92 -9.02
N CYS A 190 2.61 9.75 -10.03
CA CYS A 190 1.30 9.95 -10.61
C CYS A 190 1.39 10.38 -12.08
N SER A 191 0.51 9.84 -12.91
CA SER A 191 0.43 10.24 -14.33
C SER A 191 -0.45 11.48 -14.51
N GLU A 192 -1.63 11.53 -13.88
CA GLU A 192 -2.60 12.62 -14.06
C GLU A 192 -3.43 12.82 -12.78
N PRO A 193 -4.02 14.01 -12.53
CA PRO A 193 -4.84 14.28 -11.34
C PRO A 193 -6.01 13.32 -11.09
N VAL A 194 -6.49 12.62 -12.12
CA VAL A 194 -7.61 11.67 -12.07
C VAL A 194 -7.16 10.21 -11.98
N LYS A 195 -5.85 9.96 -12.03
CA LYS A 195 -5.26 8.62 -11.97
C LYS A 195 -4.82 8.28 -10.54
N PRO A 196 -4.69 6.99 -10.21
CA PRO A 196 -4.21 6.58 -8.89
C PRO A 196 -2.83 7.16 -8.58
N GLY A 197 -2.64 7.61 -7.35
CA GLY A 197 -1.31 7.86 -6.82
C GLY A 197 -0.64 6.53 -6.48
N VAL A 198 0.60 6.36 -6.90
CA VAL A 198 1.40 5.15 -6.72
C VAL A 198 2.49 5.41 -5.70
N PHE A 199 2.57 4.58 -4.66
CA PHE A 199 3.61 4.60 -3.65
C PHE A 199 4.48 3.37 -3.80
N LYS A 200 5.79 3.57 -3.86
CA LYS A 200 6.82 2.52 -3.93
C LYS A 200 7.88 2.73 -2.87
N ILE A 201 8.63 1.68 -2.58
CA ILE A 201 9.84 1.76 -1.79
C ILE A 201 11.00 2.02 -2.76
N LYS A 202 11.89 2.94 -2.39
CA LYS A 202 13.06 3.24 -3.22
C LYS A 202 13.93 1.98 -3.36
N ASP A 203 14.36 1.69 -4.58
CA ASP A 203 15.18 0.52 -4.91
C ASP A 203 14.55 -0.86 -4.61
N ASP A 204 13.22 -0.91 -4.40
CA ASP A 204 12.48 -2.16 -4.16
C ASP A 204 11.19 -2.23 -4.99
N GLU A 205 11.22 -3.08 -6.02
CA GLU A 205 10.09 -3.32 -6.94
C GLU A 205 9.06 -4.34 -6.40
N SER A 206 9.36 -4.98 -5.26
CA SER A 206 8.49 -5.98 -4.66
C SER A 206 7.22 -5.36 -4.05
N PHE A 207 7.28 -4.08 -3.66
CA PHE A 207 6.18 -3.36 -3.06
C PHE A 207 5.56 -2.32 -4.01
N ILE A 208 4.24 -2.30 -4.07
CA ILE A 208 3.50 -1.19 -4.68
C ILE A 208 2.18 -0.96 -3.94
N HIS A 209 1.83 0.31 -3.76
CA HIS A 209 0.55 0.71 -3.19
C HIS A 209 -0.12 1.79 -4.02
N LEU A 210 -1.39 1.60 -4.37
CA LEU A 210 -2.20 2.52 -5.13
C LEU A 210 -3.24 3.17 -4.22
N VAL A 211 -3.44 4.47 -4.35
CA VAL A 211 -4.55 5.20 -3.72
C VAL A 211 -5.34 5.93 -4.79
N MET A 212 -6.65 5.69 -4.85
CA MET A 212 -7.53 6.38 -5.79
C MET A 212 -7.69 7.86 -5.38
N PRO A 213 -7.63 8.81 -6.34
CA PRO A 213 -7.81 10.22 -6.02
C PRO A 213 -9.27 10.55 -5.70
N MET A 214 -9.45 11.65 -4.99
CA MET A 214 -10.73 12.30 -4.77
C MET A 214 -10.90 13.47 -5.74
N MET A 215 -12.13 13.80 -6.09
CA MET A 215 -12.41 15.06 -6.79
C MET A 215 -12.09 16.25 -5.88
N ILE A 216 -11.36 17.22 -6.45
CA ILE A 216 -11.01 18.48 -5.77
C ILE A 216 -12.26 19.32 -5.54
#